data_AF-A0A519KVX2-F1
#
_entry.id   AF-A0A519KVX2-F1
#
_cell.length_a   1.000
_cell.length_b   1.000
_cell.length_c   1.000
_cell.angle_alpha   90.00
_cell.angle_beta   90.00
_cell.angle_gamma   90.00
#
_symmetry.space_group_name_H-M   'P 1'
#
loop_
_entity.id
_entity.type
_entity.pdbx_description
1 polymer ?
#
loop_
_entity_poly.entity_id
_entity_poly.type
_entity_poly.pdbx_seq_one_letter_code
_entity_poly.pdbx_strand_id
1 'polypeptide(L)'
;MHIGTEKTGSTAIQAWLDQADGALAEASYRYCVAAGRPNNTRLSACARDPQIIDDVRMRQGLRTPADVVAFRTTFARALAREVETHAGKTIIFSSEHCHSRLTTIEEVQALHDLLQPLFDQVQVVVYLRRQDRVATSLYSTAL
;
A
#
# COMPACT_ATOMS: atom_id res chain seq x y z
N MET A 1 -7.66 -4.41 -3.51
CA MET A 1 -6.84 -3.55 -2.62
C MET A 1 -7.61 -3.26 -1.35
N HIS A 2 -7.06 -3.63 -0.21
CA HIS A 2 -7.57 -3.32 1.11
C HIS A 2 -6.89 -2.06 1.66
N ILE A 3 -7.68 -1.12 2.14
CA ILE A 3 -7.22 0.11 2.79
C ILE A 3 -7.90 0.18 4.16
N GLY A 4 -7.16 -0.18 5.21
CA GLY A 4 -7.62 -0.04 6.59
C GLY A 4 -7.28 1.35 7.14
N THR A 5 -8.04 1.86 8.11
CA THR A 5 -7.63 3.03 8.89
C THR A 5 -6.62 2.63 9.98
N GLU A 6 -5.73 3.55 10.39
CA GLU A 6 -4.74 3.29 11.46
C GLU A 6 -5.44 2.88 12.79
N LYS A 7 -4.83 1.93 13.52
CA LYS A 7 -5.33 1.37 14.81
C LYS A 7 -6.68 0.62 14.75
N THR A 8 -7.10 0.13 13.59
CA THR A 8 -8.35 -0.66 13.44
C THR A 8 -8.13 -2.04 12.84
N GLY A 9 -7.51 -2.96 13.57
CA GLY A 9 -7.47 -4.40 13.20
C GLY A 9 -6.78 -4.75 11.87
N SER A 10 -6.24 -3.75 11.16
CA SER A 10 -5.45 -3.89 9.94
C SER A 10 -4.28 -4.84 10.18
N THR A 11 -3.66 -4.77 11.36
CA THR A 11 -2.55 -5.64 11.75
C THR A 11 -2.93 -7.13 11.74
N ALA A 12 -4.13 -7.50 12.18
CA ALA A 12 -4.56 -8.90 12.18
C ALA A 12 -4.81 -9.42 10.76
N ILE A 13 -5.48 -8.61 9.93
CA ILE A 13 -5.72 -8.93 8.52
C ILE A 13 -4.39 -9.00 7.75
N GLN A 14 -3.49 -8.04 7.96
CA GLN A 14 -2.18 -8.00 7.33
C GLN A 14 -1.29 -9.15 7.76
N ALA A 15 -1.27 -9.50 9.05
CA ALA A 15 -0.52 -10.64 9.55
C ALA A 15 -1.04 -11.95 8.98
N TRP A 16 -2.37 -12.11 8.87
CA TRP A 16 -2.96 -13.28 8.23
C TRP A 16 -2.61 -13.33 6.74
N LEU A 17 -2.80 -12.24 5.99
CA LEU A 17 -2.47 -12.17 4.56
C LEU A 17 -0.99 -12.47 4.27
N ASP A 18 -0.10 -12.02 5.15
CA ASP A 18 1.34 -12.23 5.02
C ASP A 18 1.76 -13.70 5.26
N GLN A 19 1.01 -14.42 6.10
CA GLN A 19 1.27 -15.82 6.45
C GLN A 19 0.46 -16.82 5.60
N ALA A 20 -0.62 -16.38 4.98
CA ALA A 20 -1.59 -17.22 4.28
C ALA A 20 -1.22 -17.51 2.81
N ASP A 21 0.06 -17.46 2.43
CA ASP A 21 0.50 -17.64 1.04
C ASP A 21 -0.04 -18.94 0.41
N GLY A 22 -0.06 -20.05 1.16
CA GLY A 22 -0.60 -21.34 0.71
C GLY A 22 -2.12 -21.32 0.50
N ALA A 23 -2.88 -20.82 1.49
CA ALA A 23 -4.35 -20.78 1.42
C ALA A 23 -4.84 -19.79 0.34
N LEU A 24 -4.19 -18.63 0.21
CA LEU A 24 -4.45 -17.71 -0.89
C LEU A 24 -4.15 -18.39 -2.23
N ALA A 25 -3.08 -19.20 -2.27
CA ALA A 25 -2.65 -19.81 -3.50
C ALA A 25 -3.61 -20.83 -4.08
N GLU A 26 -4.21 -21.64 -3.23
CA GLU A 26 -5.26 -22.61 -3.57
C GLU A 26 -6.51 -21.92 -4.12
N ALA A 27 -6.82 -20.71 -3.65
CA ALA A 27 -7.95 -19.91 -4.09
C ALA A 27 -7.65 -18.97 -5.28
N SER A 28 -6.50 -19.13 -5.96
CA SER A 28 -6.06 -18.26 -7.07
C SER A 28 -5.82 -16.78 -6.68
N TYR A 29 -5.51 -16.54 -5.40
CA TYR A 29 -5.05 -15.25 -4.90
C TYR A 29 -3.55 -15.24 -4.59
N ARG A 30 -2.95 -14.04 -4.55
CA ARG A 30 -1.58 -13.82 -4.08
C ARG A 30 -1.47 -12.53 -3.31
N TYR A 31 -0.73 -12.54 -2.20
CA TYR A 31 -0.41 -11.33 -1.47
C TYR A 31 0.83 -10.65 -2.04
N CYS A 32 0.76 -9.34 -2.34
CA CYS A 32 1.86 -8.64 -2.99
C CYS A 32 3.06 -8.45 -2.06
N VAL A 33 4.20 -8.98 -2.49
CA VAL A 33 5.49 -8.92 -1.80
C VAL A 33 6.28 -7.68 -2.22
N ALA A 34 6.29 -7.35 -3.52
CA ALA A 34 7.06 -6.23 -4.06
C ALA A 34 6.62 -4.88 -3.48
N ALA A 35 5.34 -4.75 -3.10
CA ALA A 35 4.79 -3.58 -2.41
C ALA A 35 5.23 -3.45 -0.95
N GLY A 36 5.94 -4.44 -0.39
CA GLY A 36 6.48 -4.45 0.96
C GLY A 36 5.53 -5.09 1.96
N ARG A 37 5.98 -6.12 2.68
CA ARG A 37 5.18 -6.79 3.72
C ARG A 37 5.35 -6.12 5.09
N PRO A 38 4.35 -6.20 5.98
CA PRO A 38 3.01 -6.72 5.75
C PRO A 38 1.98 -5.63 5.35
N ASN A 39 2.37 -4.35 5.24
CA ASN A 39 1.45 -3.19 5.09
C ASN A 39 1.55 -2.46 3.73
N ASN A 40 2.16 -3.10 2.73
CA ASN A 40 2.33 -2.60 1.36
C ASN A 40 2.69 -1.10 1.26
N THR A 41 3.59 -0.64 2.13
CA THR A 41 3.90 0.78 2.33
C THR A 41 4.61 1.41 1.13
N ARG A 42 5.10 0.61 0.19
CA ARG A 42 5.68 1.11 -1.07
C ARG A 42 4.64 1.73 -1.97
N LEU A 43 3.36 1.34 -1.86
CA LEU A 43 2.26 1.95 -2.62
C LEU A 43 2.13 3.44 -2.28
N SER A 44 1.95 3.76 -1.00
CA SER A 44 1.85 5.15 -0.56
C SER A 44 3.15 5.92 -0.77
N ALA A 45 4.31 5.30 -0.51
CA ALA A 45 5.60 5.94 -0.74
C ALA A 45 5.84 6.29 -2.23
N CYS A 46 5.36 5.46 -3.14
CA CYS A 46 5.44 5.69 -4.58
C CYS A 46 4.48 6.81 -5.02
N ALA A 47 3.20 6.70 -4.66
CA ALA A 47 2.14 7.54 -5.18
C ALA A 47 2.16 8.99 -4.65
N ARG A 48 2.65 9.21 -3.42
CA ARG A 48 2.70 10.54 -2.79
C ARG A 48 3.55 11.54 -3.58
N ASP A 49 3.29 12.85 -3.45
CA ASP A 49 4.10 13.92 -4.07
C ASP A 49 5.61 13.67 -3.84
N PRO A 50 6.46 13.62 -4.89
CA PRO A 50 7.89 13.33 -4.76
C PRO A 50 8.69 14.34 -3.91
N GLN A 51 8.17 15.55 -3.69
CA GLN A 51 8.80 16.56 -2.84
C GLN A 51 8.58 16.29 -1.34
N ILE A 52 7.59 15.47 -0.96
CA ILE A 52 7.26 15.18 0.44
C ILE A 52 8.11 14.03 0.97
N ILE A 53 9.05 14.28 1.87
CA ILE A 53 9.81 13.21 2.55
C ILE A 53 9.20 12.95 3.93
N ASP A 54 8.38 11.91 4.05
CA ASP A 54 7.69 11.53 5.28
C ASP A 54 8.33 10.32 5.99
N ASP A 55 7.75 9.92 7.12
CA ASP A 55 8.23 8.81 7.95
C ASP A 55 8.20 7.46 7.21
N VAL A 56 7.24 7.27 6.29
CA VAL A 56 7.11 6.05 5.48
C VAL A 56 8.25 5.96 4.45
N ARG A 57 8.63 7.07 3.84
CA ARG A 57 9.77 7.17 2.92
C ARG A 57 11.12 7.04 3.63
N MET A 58 11.26 7.69 4.79
CA MET A 58 12.48 7.62 5.61
C MET A 58 12.76 6.19 6.09
N ARG A 59 11.73 5.45 6.52
CA ARG A 59 11.84 4.02 6.88
C ARG A 59 12.27 3.13 5.71
N GLN A 60 12.10 3.59 4.48
CA GLN A 60 12.54 2.92 3.25
C GLN A 60 13.88 3.46 2.73
N GLY A 61 14.52 4.39 3.46
CA GLY A 61 15.80 4.97 3.09
C GLY A 61 15.74 6.09 2.06
N LEU A 62 14.54 6.53 1.66
CA LEU A 62 14.34 7.59 0.67
C LEU A 62 14.43 8.95 1.38
N ARG A 63 15.50 9.71 1.13
CA ARG A 63 15.82 10.94 1.86
C ARG A 63 15.71 12.19 0.99
N THR A 64 15.71 12.02 -0.33
CA THR A 64 15.66 13.12 -1.30
C THR A 64 14.60 12.87 -2.37
N PRO A 65 14.09 13.91 -3.05
CA PRO A 65 13.20 13.75 -4.20
C PRO A 65 13.81 12.88 -5.31
N ALA A 66 15.13 12.96 -5.50
CA ALA A 66 15.86 12.13 -6.46
C ALA A 66 15.78 10.64 -6.09
N ASP A 67 15.93 10.30 -4.80
CA ASP A 67 15.74 8.93 -4.31
C ASP A 67 14.33 8.42 -4.61
N VAL A 68 13.32 9.27 -4.43
CA VAL A 68 11.91 8.92 -4.71
C VAL A 68 11.70 8.65 -6.19
N VAL A 69 12.23 9.48 -7.09
CA VAL A 69 12.11 9.26 -8.54
C VAL A 69 12.78 7.95 -8.95
N ALA A 70 13.99 7.67 -8.43
CA ALA A 70 14.67 6.41 -8.69
C ALA A 70 13.88 5.21 -8.13
N PHE A 71 13.34 5.34 -6.93
CA PHE A 71 12.50 4.34 -6.28
C PHE A 71 11.22 4.04 -7.07
N ARG A 72 10.53 5.05 -7.61
CA ARG A 72 9.33 4.84 -8.43
C ARG A 72 9.61 3.92 -9.61
N THR A 73 10.72 4.17 -10.32
CA THR A 73 11.14 3.36 -11.47
C THR A 73 11.55 1.94 -11.08
N THR A 74 12.23 1.75 -9.96
CA THR A 74 12.63 0.41 -9.51
C THR A 74 11.45 -0.37 -8.96
N PHE A 75 10.56 0.29 -8.21
CA PHE A 75 9.35 -0.31 -7.66
C PHE A 75 8.36 -0.71 -8.75
N ALA A 76 8.08 0.16 -9.73
CA ALA A 76 7.18 -0.17 -10.84
C ALA A 76 7.64 -1.42 -11.61
N ARG A 77 8.94 -1.53 -11.88
CA ARG A 77 9.53 -2.72 -12.52
C ARG A 77 9.43 -3.98 -11.65
N ALA A 78 9.70 -3.86 -10.35
CA ALA A 78 9.58 -4.98 -9.42
C ALA A 78 8.13 -5.46 -9.30
N LEU A 79 7.18 -4.53 -9.25
CA LEU A 79 5.75 -4.82 -9.21
C LEU A 79 5.30 -5.51 -10.50
N ALA A 80 5.62 -4.96 -11.67
CA ALA A 80 5.28 -5.57 -12.96
C ALA A 80 5.80 -7.01 -13.07
N ARG A 81 7.06 -7.24 -12.69
CA ARG A 81 7.64 -8.59 -12.67
C ARG A 81 6.89 -9.54 -11.74
N GLU A 82 6.52 -9.09 -10.55
CA GLU A 82 5.73 -9.91 -9.63
C GLU A 82 4.35 -10.23 -10.22
N VAL A 83 3.67 -9.26 -10.85
CA VAL A 83 2.38 -9.49 -11.51
C VAL A 83 2.50 -10.53 -12.62
N GLU A 84 3.51 -10.42 -13.48
CA GLU A 84 3.78 -11.37 -14.55
C GLU A 84 4.01 -12.80 -14.02
N THR A 85 4.79 -12.95 -12.93
CA THR A 85 5.01 -14.28 -12.31
C THR A 85 3.73 -14.91 -11.75
N HIS A 86 2.68 -14.12 -11.56
CA HIS A 86 1.39 -14.55 -11.05
C HIS A 86 0.25 -14.32 -12.06
N ALA A 87 0.56 -14.31 -13.35
CA ALA A 87 -0.42 -14.10 -14.41
C ALA A 87 -1.66 -15.00 -14.24
N GLY A 88 -2.84 -14.40 -14.40
CA GLY A 88 -4.13 -15.06 -14.21
C GLY A 88 -4.61 -15.20 -12.77
N LYS A 89 -3.87 -14.67 -11.78
CA LYS A 89 -4.27 -14.67 -10.36
C LYS A 89 -4.70 -13.29 -9.90
N THR A 90 -5.54 -13.25 -8.87
CA THR A 90 -5.91 -11.99 -8.23
C THR A 90 -4.86 -11.59 -7.19
N ILE A 91 -4.31 -10.37 -7.34
CA ILE A 91 -3.31 -9.85 -6.39
C ILE A 91 -3.99 -9.00 -5.32
N ILE A 92 -3.69 -9.32 -4.07
CA ILE A 92 -4.17 -8.62 -2.89
C ILE A 92 -3.08 -7.66 -2.42
N PHE A 93 -3.49 -6.41 -2.26
CA PHE A 93 -2.71 -5.37 -1.59
C PHE A 93 -3.39 -4.98 -0.29
N SER A 94 -2.63 -4.67 0.77
CA SER A 94 -3.14 -4.12 2.02
C SER A 94 -2.26 -2.99 2.52
N SER A 95 -2.76 -1.75 2.51
CA SER A 95 -2.00 -0.60 3.01
C SER A 95 -2.88 0.41 3.74
N GLU A 96 -2.60 0.64 5.03
CA GLU A 96 -3.29 1.68 5.81
C GLU A 96 -2.78 3.09 5.51
N HIS A 97 -1.52 3.19 5.06
CA HIS A 97 -0.90 4.46 4.70
C HIS A 97 -1.46 5.05 3.41
N CYS A 98 -2.12 4.26 2.56
CA CYS A 98 -2.86 4.80 1.42
C CYS A 98 -4.00 5.73 1.86
N HIS A 99 -4.67 5.45 2.98
CA HIS A 99 -5.70 6.34 3.52
C HIS A 99 -5.11 7.59 4.16
N SER A 100 -4.09 7.44 5.01
CA SER A 100 -3.58 8.56 5.80
C SER A 100 -2.59 9.45 5.05
N ARG A 101 -2.01 8.99 3.94
CA ARG A 101 -0.92 9.69 3.21
C ARG A 101 -1.30 10.19 1.83
N LEU A 102 -2.23 9.55 1.12
CA LEU A 102 -2.71 10.02 -0.18
C LEU A 102 -3.90 10.94 0.06
N THR A 103 -3.61 12.24 0.07
CA THR A 103 -4.52 13.31 0.51
C THR A 103 -5.00 14.20 -0.62
N THR A 104 -4.37 14.09 -1.80
CA THR A 104 -4.78 14.83 -3.00
C THR A 104 -5.24 13.89 -4.12
N ILE A 105 -5.98 14.43 -5.09
CA ILE A 105 -6.45 13.67 -6.25
C ILE A 105 -5.26 13.21 -7.10
N GLU A 106 -4.22 14.03 -7.23
CA GLU A 106 -3.02 13.73 -7.99
C GLU A 106 -2.26 12.54 -7.41
N GLU A 107 -2.20 12.44 -6.08
CA GLU A 107 -1.59 11.30 -5.39
C GLU A 107 -2.39 10.01 -5.59
N VAL A 108 -3.72 10.09 -5.58
CA VAL A 108 -4.58 8.95 -5.90
C VAL A 108 -4.44 8.55 -7.37
N GLN A 109 -4.38 9.53 -8.27
CA GLN A 109 -4.18 9.30 -9.71
C GLN A 109 -2.82 8.64 -9.97
N ALA A 110 -1.76 9.06 -9.28
CA ALA A 110 -0.46 8.42 -9.39
C ALA A 110 -0.47 6.94 -8.94
N LEU A 111 -1.25 6.60 -7.92
CA LEU A 111 -1.46 5.19 -7.54
C LEU A 111 -2.27 4.44 -8.60
N HIS A 112 -3.32 5.05 -9.14
CA HIS A 112 -4.10 4.48 -10.22
C HIS A 112 -3.22 4.18 -11.44
N ASP A 113 -2.42 5.14 -11.90
CA ASP A 113 -1.59 5.01 -13.09
C ASP A 113 -0.46 3.98 -12.91
N LEU A 114 0.00 3.76 -11.68
CA LEU A 114 0.91 2.66 -11.35
C LEU A 114 0.25 1.28 -11.54
N LEU A 115 -1.02 1.15 -11.19
CA LEU A 115 -1.72 -0.14 -11.13
C LEU A 115 -2.48 -0.48 -12.42
N GLN A 116 -3.07 0.52 -13.08
CA GLN A 116 -3.89 0.36 -14.28
C GLN A 116 -3.23 -0.48 -15.40
N PRO A 117 -1.94 -0.30 -15.75
CA PRO A 117 -1.33 -1.11 -16.80
C PRO A 117 -1.08 -2.57 -16.40
N LEU A 118 -1.22 -2.92 -15.12
CA LEU A 118 -0.91 -4.24 -14.58
C LEU A 118 -2.15 -5.09 -14.31
N PHE A 119 -3.34 -4.48 -14.26
CA PHE A 119 -4.56 -5.14 -13.84
C PHE A 119 -5.75 -4.73 -14.72
N ASP A 120 -6.52 -5.72 -15.18
CA ASP A 120 -7.77 -5.46 -15.92
C ASP A 120 -8.84 -4.82 -15.03
N GLN A 121 -8.80 -5.11 -13.72
CA GLN A 121 -9.74 -4.60 -12.74
C GLN A 121 -9.06 -4.34 -11.40
N VAL A 122 -9.27 -3.14 -10.83
CA VAL A 122 -8.83 -2.79 -9.47
C VAL A 122 -10.04 -2.56 -8.59
N GLN A 123 -10.27 -3.45 -7.64
CA GLN A 123 -11.31 -3.28 -6.60
C GLN A 123 -10.68 -2.70 -5.34
N VAL A 124 -11.25 -1.60 -4.82
CA VAL A 124 -10.80 -0.96 -3.57
C VAL A 124 -11.82 -1.22 -2.48
N VAL A 125 -11.37 -1.83 -1.38
CA VAL A 125 -12.17 -2.08 -0.18
C VAL A 125 -11.61 -1.22 0.94
N VAL A 126 -12.37 -0.20 1.34
CA VAL A 126 -11.99 0.72 2.42
C VAL A 126 -12.81 0.41 3.65
N TYR A 127 -12.13 0.17 4.78
CA TYR A 127 -12.80 -0.01 6.06
C TYR A 127 -12.85 1.32 6.81
N LEU A 128 -14.00 2.00 6.79
CA LEU A 128 -14.20 3.27 7.49
C LEU A 128 -14.87 3.04 8.85
N ARG A 129 -14.23 3.49 9.93
CA ARG A 129 -14.85 3.53 11.27
C ARG A 129 -15.57 4.86 11.49
N ARG A 130 -16.61 4.85 12.33
CA ARG A 130 -17.26 6.06 12.86
C ARG A 130 -16.22 6.99 13.52
N GLN A 131 -16.30 8.27 13.18
CA GLN A 131 -15.32 9.33 13.45
C GLN A 131 -15.21 9.74 14.93
N ASP A 132 -16.00 9.16 15.84
CA ASP A 132 -15.95 9.45 17.28
C ASP A 132 -14.67 8.92 17.97
N ARG A 133 -13.91 8.02 17.32
CA ARG A 133 -12.73 7.36 17.91
C ARG A 133 -11.38 7.69 17.24
N VAL A 134 -11.35 8.50 16.19
CA VAL A 134 -10.09 8.91 15.50
C VAL A 134 -9.38 10.04 16.26
N ALA A 135 -10.16 10.96 16.87
CA ALA A 135 -9.61 12.07 17.65
C ALA A 135 -8.82 11.62 18.89
N THR A 136 -9.22 10.51 19.53
CA THR A 136 -8.55 9.97 20.72
C THR A 136 -7.26 9.20 20.38
N SER A 137 -7.12 8.64 19.18
CA SER A 137 -5.91 7.91 18.79
C SER A 137 -4.72 8.80 18.42
N LEU A 138 -4.99 10.00 17.89
CA LEU A 138 -3.97 11.01 17.56
C LEU A 138 -3.39 11.69 18.81
N TYR A 139 -4.19 11.83 19.87
CA TYR A 139 -3.75 12.43 21.13
C TYR A 139 -2.82 11.52 21.96
N SER A 140 -2.91 10.20 21.78
CA SER A 140 -2.11 9.23 22.54
C SER A 140 -0.66 9.04 22.02
N THR A 141 -0.26 9.73 20.95
CA THR A 141 1.10 9.64 20.38
C THR A 141 1.87 10.96 20.50
N ALA A 142 1.31 11.94 21.22
CA ALA A 142 1.91 13.25 21.46
C ALA A 142 2.30 13.51 22.94
N LEU A 143 2.38 12.46 23.77
CA LEU A 143 2.88 12.52 25.15
C LEU A 143 4.09 11.60 25.32
#